data_AF-A0A4Y2DL10-F1
#
_entry.id   AF-A0A4Y2DL10-F1
#
_cell.length_a   1.000
_cell.length_b   1.000
_cell.length_c   1.000
_cell.angle_alpha   90.00
_cell.angle_beta   90.00
_cell.angle_gamma   90.00
#
_symmetry.space_group_name_H-M   'P 1'
#
loop_
_entity.id
_entity.type
_entity.pdbx_description
1 polymer ?
#
loop_
_entity_poly.entity_id
_entity_poly.type
_entity_poly.pdbx_seq_one_letter_code
_entity_poly.pdbx_strand_id
1 'polypeptide(L)'
;MNKNKTSSSSKRHDSCEGSSSDQRGTSIEVKVEDGKLYYDKKWYHRGQQIYYEGKEVGTKNSGLICTISSSEIWIKRTSDSNKIRIYITQLQKGKITIRRRSA
;
A
#
# COMPACT_ATOMS: atom_id res chain seq x y z
N MET A 1 23.55 -28.86 48.86
CA MET A 1 24.73 -28.17 48.27
C MET A 1 24.24 -26.93 47.52
N ASN A 2 24.98 -25.81 47.61
CA ASN A 2 24.87 -24.55 46.85
C ASN A 2 23.65 -23.61 47.13
N LYS A 3 23.90 -22.28 47.11
CA LYS A 3 23.03 -21.18 47.61
C LYS A 3 23.18 -19.87 46.80
N ASN A 4 22.09 -19.25 46.32
CA ASN A 4 21.93 -17.83 45.86
C ASN A 4 20.42 -17.47 45.84
N LYS A 5 19.84 -16.31 46.21
CA LYS A 5 20.22 -15.11 47.01
C LYS A 5 20.63 -13.76 46.36
N THR A 6 19.89 -13.24 45.37
CA THR A 6 19.76 -11.79 44.99
C THR A 6 18.44 -11.56 44.25
N SER A 7 17.82 -10.38 44.09
CA SER A 7 17.73 -9.11 44.85
C SER A 7 16.58 -8.28 44.24
N SER A 8 16.00 -7.33 44.97
CA SER A 8 14.86 -6.51 44.51
C SER A 8 15.17 -5.55 43.35
N SER A 9 14.25 -5.41 42.38
CA SER A 9 14.15 -4.26 41.46
C SER A 9 12.71 -4.18 40.89
N SER A 10 11.86 -3.30 41.42
CA SER A 10 11.71 -1.88 41.06
C SER A 10 11.00 -1.65 39.72
N LYS A 11 9.76 -1.12 39.79
CA LYS A 11 9.05 -0.52 38.66
C LYS A 11 9.92 0.55 38.00
N ARG A 12 10.07 0.49 36.69
CA ARG A 12 10.52 1.63 35.87
C ARG A 12 9.62 1.74 34.63
N HIS A 13 8.97 2.89 34.51
CA HIS A 13 8.56 3.40 33.20
C HIS A 13 9.83 3.68 32.38
N ASP A 14 9.74 3.47 31.07
CA ASP A 14 10.50 4.26 30.10
C ASP A 14 9.60 4.52 28.88
N SER A 15 9.07 5.75 28.84
CA SER A 15 9.07 6.66 27.69
C SER A 15 9.29 6.02 26.30
N CYS A 16 8.31 5.96 25.39
CA CYS A 16 7.78 7.05 24.53
C CYS A 16 8.68 7.43 23.34
N GLU A 17 8.06 8.01 22.29
CA GLU A 17 8.57 8.18 20.92
C GLU A 17 8.70 6.89 20.08
N GLY A 18 8.42 6.89 18.77
CA GLY A 18 8.04 8.02 17.91
C GLY A 18 6.53 8.29 17.84
N SER A 19 6.15 9.50 18.25
CA SER A 19 4.92 10.11 17.76
C SER A 19 5.10 10.48 16.29
N SER A 20 4.25 9.95 15.42
CA SER A 20 3.95 10.57 14.12
C SER A 20 2.45 10.53 13.86
N SER A 21 1.73 11.42 14.56
CA SER A 21 0.43 11.92 14.11
C SER A 21 0.64 12.82 12.88
N ASP A 22 1.22 12.27 11.82
CA ASP A 22 1.61 13.04 10.64
C ASP A 22 0.54 13.00 9.56
N GLN A 23 -0.42 13.88 9.79
CA GLN A 23 -1.00 14.79 8.79
C GLN A 23 -1.85 14.16 7.67
N ARG A 24 -3.03 14.74 7.45
CA ARG A 24 -3.84 14.53 6.22
C ARG A 24 -3.20 15.25 5.02
N GLY A 25 -1.99 14.81 4.70
CA GLY A 25 -1.08 15.33 3.67
C GLY A 25 0.00 14.32 3.30
N THR A 26 -0.20 13.03 3.60
CA THR A 26 0.71 11.95 3.23
C THR A 26 0.78 11.81 1.71
N SER A 27 1.82 12.41 1.11
CA SER A 27 2.19 12.19 -0.28
C SER A 27 2.24 10.69 -0.57
N ILE A 28 1.31 10.19 -1.39
CA ILE A 28 1.25 8.76 -1.71
C ILE A 28 2.50 8.43 -2.51
N GLU A 29 3.43 7.71 -1.90
CA GLU A 29 4.60 7.19 -2.60
C GLU A 29 4.16 6.22 -3.69
N VAL A 30 4.44 6.58 -4.94
CA VAL A 30 4.24 5.71 -6.09
C VAL A 30 5.51 5.70 -6.94
N LYS A 31 6.09 4.52 -7.10
CA LYS A 31 7.30 4.25 -7.90
C LYS A 31 7.14 2.88 -8.58
N VAL A 32 7.82 2.69 -9.72
CA VAL A 32 7.83 1.43 -10.46
C VAL A 32 9.28 0.97 -10.59
N GLU A 33 9.53 -0.27 -10.22
CA GLU A 33 10.89 -0.82 -10.13
C GLU A 33 10.80 -2.33 -10.40
N ASP A 34 11.70 -2.88 -11.22
CA ASP A 34 11.76 -4.33 -11.51
C ASP A 34 10.40 -4.97 -11.90
N GLY A 35 9.60 -4.24 -12.70
CA GLY A 35 8.26 -4.67 -13.12
C GLY A 35 7.22 -4.75 -11.97
N LYS A 36 7.53 -4.20 -10.79
CA LYS A 36 6.64 -4.10 -9.62
C LYS A 36 6.22 -2.65 -9.41
N LEU A 37 5.00 -2.46 -8.93
CA LEU A 37 4.47 -1.15 -8.54
C LEU A 37 4.52 -1.03 -7.02
N TYR A 38 5.23 -0.03 -6.51
CA TYR A 38 5.11 0.39 -5.12
C TYR A 38 4.02 1.46 -5.03
N TYR A 39 3.05 1.28 -4.13
CA TYR A 39 1.96 2.20 -3.88
C TYR A 39 1.52 2.05 -2.42
N ASP A 40 1.30 3.16 -1.69
CA ASP A 40 0.82 3.13 -0.29
C ASP A 40 1.67 2.20 0.61
N LYS A 41 2.99 2.37 0.53
CA LYS A 41 4.01 1.57 1.24
C LYS A 41 3.95 0.04 0.97
N LYS A 42 3.33 -0.39 -0.14
CA LYS A 42 3.14 -1.81 -0.50
C LYS A 42 3.56 -2.07 -1.94
N TRP A 43 4.23 -3.20 -2.16
CA TRP A 43 4.53 -3.70 -3.50
C TRP A 43 3.38 -4.50 -4.10
N TYR A 44 3.13 -4.28 -5.39
CA TYR A 44 2.15 -4.95 -6.23
C TYR A 44 2.85 -5.51 -7.47
N HIS A 45 2.40 -6.67 -7.93
CA HIS A 45 3.00 -7.42 -9.04
C HIS A 45 1.96 -7.75 -10.11
N ARG A 46 2.43 -8.08 -11.32
CA ARG A 46 1.60 -8.61 -12.41
C ARG A 46 0.92 -9.90 -11.96
N GLY A 47 -0.38 -10.05 -12.24
CA GLY A 47 -1.20 -11.17 -11.76
C GLY A 47 -1.96 -10.88 -10.45
N GLN A 48 -1.56 -9.86 -9.68
CA GLN A 48 -2.25 -9.52 -8.43
C GLN A 48 -3.66 -8.98 -8.71
N GLN A 49 -4.66 -9.54 -8.02
CA GLN A 49 -6.00 -8.97 -7.96
C GLN A 49 -6.03 -7.75 -7.02
N ILE A 50 -6.66 -6.66 -7.47
CA ILE A 50 -6.80 -5.41 -6.73
C ILE A 50 -8.19 -4.80 -6.92
N TYR A 51 -8.55 -3.94 -5.97
CA TYR A 51 -9.56 -2.91 -6.16
C TYR A 51 -8.89 -1.63 -6.67
N TYR A 52 -9.60 -0.90 -7.52
CA TYR A 52 -9.21 0.44 -7.94
C TYR A 52 -10.44 1.36 -7.94
N GLU A 53 -10.23 2.63 -7.61
CA GLU A 53 -11.30 3.60 -7.41
C GLU A 53 -10.86 4.97 -7.93
N GLY A 54 -11.73 5.64 -8.69
CA GLY A 54 -11.50 6.98 -9.18
C GLY A 54 -12.20 8.02 -8.31
N LYS A 55 -11.47 9.03 -7.85
CA LYS A 55 -11.92 10.04 -6.89
C LYS A 55 -13.22 10.75 -7.31
N GLU A 56 -13.41 10.98 -8.60
CA GLU A 56 -14.58 11.66 -9.18
C GLU A 56 -15.85 10.79 -9.17
N VAL A 57 -15.71 9.47 -9.30
CA VAL A 57 -16.82 8.54 -9.59
C VAL A 57 -17.16 7.66 -8.38
N GLY A 58 -16.28 7.58 -7.37
CA GLY A 58 -16.46 6.83 -6.11
C GLY A 58 -16.69 5.32 -6.26
N THR A 59 -16.77 4.81 -7.49
CA THR A 59 -17.16 3.44 -7.77
C THR A 59 -15.95 2.53 -7.65
N LYS A 60 -15.92 1.75 -6.57
CA LYS A 60 -14.93 0.72 -6.31
C LYS A 60 -15.03 -0.41 -7.34
N ASN A 61 -14.16 -0.37 -8.32
CA ASN A 61 -14.04 -1.39 -9.35
C ASN A 61 -12.98 -2.44 -8.97
N SER A 62 -12.94 -3.56 -9.69
CA SER A 62 -11.97 -4.63 -9.42
C SER A 62 -11.39 -5.26 -10.68
N GLY A 63 -10.14 -5.67 -10.59
CA GLY A 63 -9.44 -6.29 -11.70
C GLY A 63 -8.08 -6.87 -11.31
N LEU A 64 -7.36 -7.33 -12.32
CA LEU A 64 -6.04 -7.95 -12.19
C LEU A 64 -5.00 -7.08 -12.91
N ILE A 65 -3.87 -6.81 -12.24
CA ILE A 65 -2.78 -6.04 -12.84
C ILE A 65 -2.14 -6.89 -13.95
N CYS A 66 -2.35 -6.52 -15.22
CA CYS A 66 -1.94 -7.33 -16.37
C CYS A 66 -0.64 -6.85 -17.04
N THR A 67 -0.27 -5.58 -16.85
CA THR A 67 1.04 -5.00 -17.25
C THR A 67 1.43 -3.91 -16.26
N ILE A 68 2.73 -3.78 -15.96
CA ILE A 68 3.33 -2.69 -15.18
C ILE A 68 4.45 -2.09 -16.02
N SER A 69 4.41 -0.78 -16.25
CA SER A 69 5.38 0.00 -17.01
C SER A 69 5.78 1.25 -16.22
N SER A 70 6.91 1.88 -16.56
CA SER A 70 7.47 3.00 -15.79
C SER A 70 6.54 4.22 -15.64
N SER A 71 5.66 4.45 -16.62
CA SER A 71 4.71 5.58 -16.68
C SER A 71 3.25 5.19 -16.41
N GLU A 72 2.91 3.90 -16.50
CA GLU A 72 1.53 3.42 -16.52
C GLU A 72 1.39 1.95 -16.07
N ILE A 73 0.22 1.60 -15.55
CA ILE A 73 -0.19 0.22 -15.29
C ILE A 73 -1.46 -0.11 -16.08
N TRP A 74 -1.59 -1.36 -16.48
CA TRP A 74 -2.80 -1.89 -17.09
C TRP A 74 -3.50 -2.85 -16.16
N ILE A 75 -4.81 -2.64 -15.95
CA ILE A 75 -5.67 -3.52 -15.16
C ILE A 75 -6.69 -4.16 -16.10
N LYS A 76 -6.81 -5.49 -16.08
CA LYS A 76 -7.93 -6.21 -16.71
C LYS A 76 -9.12 -6.18 -15.74
N ARG A 77 -10.23 -5.53 -16.12
CA ARG A 77 -11.49 -5.51 -15.35
C ARG A 77 -12.04 -6.92 -15.15
N THR A 78 -12.59 -7.19 -13.97
CA THR A 78 -13.22 -8.49 -13.67
C THR A 78 -14.59 -8.61 -14.34
N SER A 79 -15.39 -7.54 -14.35
CA SER A 79 -16.76 -7.52 -14.87
C SER A 79 -16.85 -7.89 -16.36
N ASP A 80 -16.02 -7.25 -17.18
CA ASP A 80 -16.22 -7.20 -18.64
C ASP A 80 -14.92 -7.52 -19.40
N SER A 81 -13.89 -8.05 -18.71
CA SER A 81 -12.56 -8.39 -19.24
C SER A 81 -11.78 -7.26 -19.96
N ASN A 82 -12.36 -6.07 -20.10
CA ASN A 82 -11.74 -4.90 -20.70
C ASN A 82 -10.49 -4.45 -19.94
N LYS A 83 -9.45 -4.03 -20.68
CA LYS A 83 -8.23 -3.49 -20.09
C LYS A 83 -8.38 -1.97 -19.93
N ILE A 84 -8.10 -1.47 -18.73
CA ILE A 84 -7.97 -0.03 -18.46
C ILE A 84 -6.51 0.33 -18.25
N ARG A 85 -6.15 1.57 -18.61
CA ARG A 85 -4.85 2.17 -18.35
C ARG A 85 -4.96 3.18 -17.21
N ILE A 86 -4.04 3.09 -16.25
CA ILE A 86 -3.88 4.06 -15.16
C ILE A 86 -2.44 4.57 -15.20
N TYR A 87 -2.25 5.88 -15.32
CA TYR A 87 -0.93 6.49 -15.27
C TYR A 87 -0.41 6.58 -13.83
N ILE A 88 0.91 6.45 -13.64
CA ILE A 88 1.55 6.63 -12.33
C ILE A 88 1.25 8.01 -11.75
N THR A 89 1.19 9.04 -12.61
CA THR A 89 0.81 10.41 -12.21
C THR A 89 -0.62 10.54 -11.69
N GLN A 90 -1.56 9.63 -12.05
CA GLN A 90 -2.91 9.61 -11.49
C GLN A 90 -2.94 8.99 -10.09
N LEU A 91 -2.07 8.00 -9.83
CA LEU A 91 -1.89 7.41 -8.51
C LEU A 91 -1.19 8.39 -7.56
N GLN A 92 -0.10 9.04 -8.01
CA GLN A 92 0.63 10.05 -7.24
C GLN A 92 -0.25 11.26 -6.86
N LYS A 93 -1.12 11.70 -7.77
CA LYS A 93 -2.08 12.81 -7.53
C LYS A 93 -3.33 12.38 -6.76
N GLY A 94 -3.46 11.11 -6.36
CA GLY A 94 -4.65 10.57 -5.69
C GLY A 94 -5.94 10.68 -6.53
N LYS A 95 -5.84 10.79 -7.86
CA LYS A 95 -6.99 10.77 -8.77
C LYS A 95 -7.57 9.37 -8.88
N ILE A 96 -6.69 8.37 -8.90
CA ILE A 96 -7.01 6.95 -8.80
C ILE A 96 -6.34 6.43 -7.53
N THR A 97 -7.02 5.60 -6.78
CA THR A 97 -6.42 4.82 -5.68
C THR A 97 -6.51 3.34 -5.98
N ILE A 98 -5.58 2.55 -5.44
CA ILE A 98 -5.59 1.09 -5.53
C ILE A 98 -5.44 0.45 -4.15
N ARG A 99 -6.05 -0.72 -3.95
CA ARG A 99 -5.94 -1.51 -2.72
C ARG A 99 -5.88 -2.99 -3.08
N ARG A 100 -5.07 -3.78 -2.35
CA ARG A 100 -5.11 -5.25 -2.50
C ARG A 100 -6.54 -5.75 -2.27
N ARG A 101 -7.00 -6.65 -3.14
CA ARG A 101 -8.08 -7.57 -2.80
C ARG A 101 -7.45 -8.68 -1.97
N SER A 102 -7.69 -8.70 -0.66
CA SER A 102 -7.46 -9.89 0.14
C SER A 102 -8.32 -11.03 -0.46
N ALA A 103 -7.73 -12.21 -0.55
CA ALA A 103 -8.50 -13.45 -0.73
C ALA A 103 -9.15 -13.83 0.61
#